data_AF-A0A4S4MV31-F1
#
_entry.id   AF-A0A4S4MV31-F1
#
_cell.length_a   1.000
_cell.length_b   1.000
_cell.length_c   1.000
_cell.angle_alpha   90.00
_cell.angle_beta   90.00
_cell.angle_gamma   90.00
#
_symmetry.space_group_name_H-M   'P 1'
#
loop_
_entity.id
_entity.type
_entity.pdbx_description
1 polymer ?
#
loop_
_entity_poly.entity_id
_entity_poly.type
_entity_poly.pdbx_seq_one_letter_code
_entity_poly.pdbx_strand_id
1 'polypeptide(L)'
;MASAPSFLQGNGASYLRVGSIAIAAYDYIVTLPAEWRFYRGQKPWRISPGCMLFILIRYLSIATIVVSNVGYFGTFSQQMCDRYYIAAPVFKVLQTMVSQVILGIRAYNISRRSQWVMYTYFVLFILLTAAESFTNLWDRVPVQKSNNCTPGNSHLSVWLYYVLAMFYDLFTLVLSTYFLVQFTSSFSRMTGLIRLMFYDGLGYFAALTGANIFNLVLYRTANESYQSSGASVGYAVTWIMSQRILIHLRDAAAEHQVKNVIVSHKLNSGRDVSRAMRSQFNSSNHKDRLNDEYDLKSRSTSGAADSYDHVVADVELDIQVQVEQTVTVDYIPPGPRRHPDPGHVLPR
;
A
#
# COMPACT_ATOMS: atom_id res chain seq x y z
N MET A 1 22.34 35.54 -7.67
CA MET A 1 20.91 35.86 -7.90
C MET A 1 20.53 35.28 -9.26
N ALA A 2 19.95 34.08 -9.28
CA ALA A 2 19.40 33.51 -10.51
C ALA A 2 17.95 33.98 -10.63
N SER A 3 17.64 34.71 -11.70
CA SER A 3 16.29 35.12 -12.04
C SER A 3 15.40 33.89 -12.20
N ALA A 4 14.32 33.82 -11.42
CA ALA A 4 13.32 32.78 -11.54
C ALA A 4 12.70 32.83 -12.97
N PRO A 5 12.43 31.67 -13.61
CA PRO A 5 11.85 31.63 -14.95
C PRO A 5 10.52 32.37 -15.02
N SER A 6 10.29 33.08 -16.13
CA SER A 6 9.16 34.01 -16.38
C SER A 6 7.75 33.41 -16.23
N PHE A 7 7.61 32.08 -16.17
CA PHE A 7 6.35 31.41 -15.80
C PHE A 7 5.95 31.65 -14.32
N LEU A 8 6.89 32.06 -13.46
CA LEU A 8 6.71 32.25 -12.01
C LEU A 8 6.46 33.72 -11.60
N GLN A 9 6.09 34.60 -12.54
CA GLN A 9 5.86 36.03 -12.25
C GLN A 9 4.38 36.41 -12.15
N GLY A 10 3.47 35.50 -12.52
CA GLY A 10 2.01 35.65 -12.39
C GLY A 10 1.42 34.72 -11.32
N ASN A 11 0.09 34.59 -11.31
CA ASN A 11 -0.73 33.76 -10.39
C ASN A 11 -0.38 32.24 -10.32
N GLY A 12 0.84 31.82 -10.68
CA GLY A 12 1.31 30.45 -10.70
C GLY A 12 1.19 29.72 -9.36
N ALA A 13 1.41 30.41 -8.24
CA ALA A 13 1.16 29.85 -6.90
C ALA A 13 -0.31 29.42 -6.73
N SER A 14 -1.25 30.29 -7.14
CA SER A 14 -2.67 30.00 -7.11
C SER A 14 -3.05 28.87 -8.08
N TYR A 15 -2.50 28.86 -9.30
CA TYR A 15 -2.74 27.77 -10.27
C TYR A 15 -2.22 26.43 -9.79
N LEU A 16 -1.04 26.37 -9.16
CA LEU A 16 -0.50 25.13 -8.60
C LEU A 16 -1.40 24.56 -7.50
N ARG A 17 -1.95 25.42 -6.63
CA ARG A 17 -2.90 25.01 -5.57
C ARG A 17 -4.23 24.55 -6.12
N VAL A 18 -4.80 25.29 -7.06
CA VAL A 18 -6.07 24.90 -7.69
C VAL A 18 -5.89 23.58 -8.46
N GLY A 19 -4.76 23.42 -9.16
CA GLY A 19 -4.40 22.19 -9.85
C GLY A 19 -4.23 21.00 -8.90
N SER A 20 -3.53 21.18 -7.77
CA SER A 20 -3.38 20.10 -6.78
C SER A 20 -4.73 19.69 -6.17
N ILE A 21 -5.61 20.65 -5.86
CA ILE A 21 -6.98 20.37 -5.39
C ILE A 21 -7.78 19.62 -6.47
N ALA A 22 -7.70 20.05 -7.73
CA ALA A 22 -8.44 19.40 -8.82
C ALA A 22 -8.01 17.95 -9.02
N ILE A 23 -6.71 17.68 -9.02
CA ILE A 23 -6.16 16.32 -9.13
C ILE A 23 -6.57 15.47 -7.92
N ALA A 24 -6.48 16.04 -6.72
CA ALA A 24 -6.86 15.37 -5.48
C ALA A 24 -8.37 15.06 -5.42
N ALA A 25 -9.22 15.98 -5.87
CA ALA A 25 -10.67 15.79 -5.98
C ALA A 25 -11.03 14.74 -7.03
N TYR A 26 -10.34 14.74 -8.17
CA TYR A 26 -10.51 13.71 -9.19
C TYR A 26 -10.16 12.31 -8.65
N ASP A 27 -9.01 12.16 -7.99
CA ASP A 27 -8.61 10.88 -7.41
C ASP A 27 -9.55 10.44 -6.29
N TYR A 28 -10.06 11.38 -5.47
CA TYR A 28 -11.12 11.09 -4.49
C TYR A 28 -12.34 10.45 -5.15
N ILE A 29 -12.89 11.06 -6.21
CA ILE A 29 -14.07 10.54 -6.91
C ILE A 29 -13.80 9.16 -7.50
N VAL A 30 -12.65 8.98 -8.15
CA VAL A 30 -12.26 7.69 -8.78
C VAL A 30 -12.07 6.59 -7.73
N THR A 31 -11.62 6.92 -6.52
CA THR A 31 -11.37 5.95 -5.45
C THR A 31 -12.58 5.70 -4.55
N LEU A 32 -13.71 6.40 -4.73
CA LEU A 32 -14.97 6.15 -3.99
C LEU A 32 -15.50 4.70 -4.14
N PRO A 33 -15.55 4.09 -5.34
CA PRO A 33 -16.01 2.71 -5.47
C PRO A 33 -15.11 1.71 -4.72
N ALA A 34 -13.80 2.00 -4.61
CA ALA A 34 -12.89 1.18 -3.83
C ALA A 34 -13.19 1.26 -2.34
N GLU A 35 -13.49 2.47 -1.82
CA GLU A 35 -13.94 2.68 -0.44
C GLU A 35 -15.25 1.94 -0.16
N TRP A 36 -16.23 2.04 -1.05
CA TRP A 36 -17.49 1.32 -0.88
C TRP A 36 -17.26 -0.19 -0.76
N ARG A 37 -16.35 -0.75 -1.58
CA ARG A 37 -15.92 -2.14 -1.44
C ARG A 37 -15.23 -2.41 -0.11
N PHE A 38 -14.43 -1.48 0.42
CA PHE A 38 -13.80 -1.60 1.74
C PHE A 38 -14.83 -1.65 2.86
N TYR A 39 -15.84 -0.76 2.83
CA TYR A 39 -16.90 -0.71 3.83
C TYR A 39 -17.80 -1.95 3.78
N ARG A 40 -18.22 -2.37 2.59
CA ARG A 40 -19.13 -3.51 2.41
C ARG A 40 -18.50 -4.85 2.81
N GLY A 41 -17.18 -4.98 2.67
CA GLY A 41 -16.45 -6.21 3.03
C GLY A 41 -16.21 -6.40 4.53
N GLN A 42 -16.60 -5.45 5.39
CA GLN A 42 -16.33 -5.52 6.82
C GLN A 42 -17.49 -6.08 7.62
N LYS A 43 -17.17 -6.90 8.62
CA LYS A 43 -18.13 -7.27 9.66
C LYS A 43 -18.39 -6.05 10.55
N PRO A 44 -19.64 -5.76 10.94
CA PRO A 44 -20.02 -4.53 11.63
C PRO A 44 -19.34 -4.30 12.99
N TRP A 45 -18.65 -5.30 13.53
CA TRP A 45 -18.02 -5.27 14.85
C TRP A 45 -16.48 -5.35 14.86
N ARG A 46 -15.82 -5.48 13.71
CA ARG A 46 -14.33 -5.51 13.63
C ARG A 46 -13.82 -4.80 12.38
N ILE A 47 -13.41 -3.54 12.54
CA ILE A 47 -12.75 -2.78 11.48
C ILE A 47 -11.35 -3.35 11.27
N SER A 48 -11.02 -3.71 10.03
CA SER A 48 -9.68 -4.18 9.67
C SER A 48 -8.67 -3.04 9.78
N PRO A 49 -7.44 -3.28 10.29
CA PRO A 49 -6.40 -2.24 10.41
C PRO A 49 -6.11 -1.54 9.06
N GLY A 50 -6.22 -2.25 7.94
CA GLY A 50 -6.06 -1.65 6.60
C GLY A 50 -7.17 -0.65 6.25
N CYS A 51 -8.40 -0.87 6.71
CA CYS A 51 -9.48 0.10 6.52
C CYS A 51 -9.29 1.31 7.44
N MET A 52 -8.86 1.10 8.68
CA MET A 52 -8.56 2.19 9.60
C MET A 52 -7.51 3.14 9.00
N LEU A 53 -6.41 2.59 8.46
CA LEU A 53 -5.37 3.38 7.77
C LEU A 53 -5.91 4.08 6.52
N PHE A 54 -6.78 3.43 5.75
CA PHE A 54 -7.40 4.02 4.56
C PHE A 54 -8.28 5.23 4.89
N ILE A 55 -9.14 5.08 5.90
CA ILE A 55 -9.98 6.17 6.41
C ILE A 55 -9.07 7.29 6.95
N LEU A 56 -8.09 6.93 7.78
CA LEU A 56 -7.22 7.89 8.43
C LEU A 56 -6.43 8.74 7.41
N ILE A 57 -5.77 8.11 6.42
CA ILE A 57 -5.03 8.87 5.41
C ILE A 57 -5.96 9.76 4.59
N ARG A 58 -7.16 9.27 4.24
CA ARG A 58 -8.12 10.02 3.43
C ARG A 58 -8.58 11.29 4.14
N TYR A 59 -9.09 11.16 5.37
CA TYR A 59 -9.64 12.30 6.10
C TYR A 59 -8.54 13.26 6.56
N LEU A 60 -7.37 12.75 6.96
CA LEU A 60 -6.22 13.61 7.27
C LEU A 60 -5.76 14.38 6.04
N SER A 61 -5.63 13.75 4.87
CA SER A 61 -5.24 14.44 3.64
C SER A 61 -6.25 15.50 3.20
N ILE A 62 -7.55 15.21 3.29
CA ILE A 62 -8.61 16.20 3.03
C ILE A 62 -8.46 17.38 4.01
N ALA A 63 -8.28 17.10 5.30
CA ALA A 63 -8.08 18.14 6.31
C ALA A 63 -6.82 18.98 6.03
N THR A 64 -5.68 18.35 5.70
CA THR A 64 -4.43 19.05 5.35
C THR A 64 -4.63 19.98 4.16
N ILE A 65 -5.26 19.50 3.09
CA ILE A 65 -5.50 20.30 1.88
C ILE A 65 -6.47 21.45 2.19
N VAL A 66 -7.55 21.20 2.91
CA VAL A 66 -8.53 22.24 3.28
C VAL A 66 -7.88 23.30 4.15
N VAL A 67 -7.22 22.92 5.25
CA VAL A 67 -6.56 23.86 6.18
C VAL A 67 -5.47 24.67 5.45
N SER A 68 -4.68 24.03 4.59
CA SER A 68 -3.65 24.72 3.82
C SER A 68 -4.21 25.74 2.82
N ASN A 69 -5.37 25.45 2.22
CA ASN A 69 -6.00 26.34 1.25
C ASN A 69 -6.82 27.45 1.89
N VAL A 70 -7.51 27.15 3.01
CA VAL A 70 -8.18 28.17 3.82
C VAL A 70 -7.17 29.20 4.31
N GLY A 71 -5.98 28.79 4.75
CA GLY A 71 -4.91 29.74 5.11
C GLY A 71 -4.49 30.67 3.96
N TYR A 72 -4.47 30.19 2.71
CA TYR A 72 -3.99 30.96 1.57
C TYR A 72 -5.04 31.84 0.90
N PHE A 73 -6.26 31.34 0.71
CA PHE A 73 -7.36 32.06 0.07
C PHE A 73 -8.23 32.83 1.08
N GLY A 74 -8.15 32.48 2.37
CA GLY A 74 -8.91 33.13 3.43
C GLY A 74 -8.35 34.49 3.81
N THR A 75 -9.19 35.27 4.49
CA THR A 75 -8.81 36.55 5.09
C THR A 75 -8.72 36.39 6.60
N PHE A 76 -7.56 36.69 7.16
CA PHE A 76 -7.26 36.55 8.58
C PHE A 76 -6.89 37.89 9.18
N SER A 77 -7.28 38.11 10.44
CA SER A 77 -6.64 39.12 11.27
C SER A 77 -5.32 38.59 11.83
N GLN A 78 -4.41 39.48 12.23
CA GLN A 78 -3.10 39.10 12.78
C GLN A 78 -3.24 38.11 13.95
N GLN A 79 -4.12 38.39 14.91
CA GLN A 79 -4.37 37.53 16.07
C GLN A 79 -4.88 36.14 15.71
N MET A 80 -5.72 36.03 14.67
CA MET A 80 -6.21 34.74 14.19
C MET A 80 -5.12 33.99 13.43
N CYS A 81 -4.27 34.69 12.69
CA CYS A 81 -3.15 34.08 12.00
C CYS A 81 -2.13 33.48 12.98
N ASP A 82 -1.84 34.18 14.08
CA ASP A 82 -0.91 33.71 15.14
C ASP A 82 -1.37 32.40 15.80
N ARG A 83 -2.66 32.05 15.72
CA ARG A 83 -3.17 30.74 16.19
C ARG A 83 -3.31 29.72 15.06
N TYR A 84 -3.59 30.20 13.84
CA TYR A 84 -3.91 29.35 12.70
C TYR A 84 -2.69 28.82 11.96
N TYR A 85 -1.57 29.57 11.93
CA TYR A 85 -0.42 29.25 11.07
C TYR A 85 0.15 27.85 11.30
N ILE A 86 0.08 27.32 12.53
CA ILE A 86 0.62 26.01 12.90
C ILE A 86 -0.28 24.83 12.50
N ALA A 87 -1.57 25.08 12.20
CA ALA A 87 -2.54 24.03 11.92
C ALA A 87 -2.15 23.20 10.67
N ALA A 88 -1.81 23.85 9.56
CA ALA A 88 -1.42 23.15 8.33
C ALA A 88 -0.15 22.28 8.52
N PRO A 89 0.94 22.76 9.13
CA PRO A 89 2.11 21.95 9.49
C PRO A 89 1.78 20.73 10.35
N VAL A 90 0.90 20.85 11.34
CA VAL A 90 0.49 19.74 12.22
C VAL A 90 -0.23 18.66 11.42
N PHE A 91 -1.25 19.03 10.62
CA PHE A 91 -1.96 18.07 9.78
C PHE A 91 -1.04 17.42 8.74
N LYS A 92 -0.07 18.18 8.20
CA LYS A 92 0.98 17.64 7.33
C LYS A 92 1.78 16.54 8.03
N VAL A 93 2.26 16.77 9.25
CA VAL A 93 3.03 15.75 10.01
C VAL A 93 2.17 14.51 10.23
N LEU A 94 0.92 14.66 10.66
CA LEU A 94 0.00 13.54 10.85
C LEU A 94 -0.23 12.75 9.55
N GLN A 95 -0.42 13.44 8.43
CA GLN A 95 -0.55 12.81 7.12
C GLN A 95 0.72 12.02 6.75
N THR A 96 1.91 12.60 6.96
CA THR A 96 3.19 11.94 6.69
C THR A 96 3.38 10.71 7.56
N MET A 97 3.06 10.77 8.86
CA MET A 97 3.14 9.62 9.78
C MET A 97 2.32 8.44 9.27
N VAL A 98 1.07 8.69 8.85
CA VAL A 98 0.20 7.64 8.33
C VAL A 98 0.74 7.08 7.01
N SER A 99 1.26 7.93 6.13
CA SER A 99 1.92 7.49 4.90
C SER A 99 3.13 6.59 5.17
N GLN A 100 3.99 6.96 6.13
CA GLN A 100 5.16 6.17 6.51
C GLN A 100 4.77 4.80 7.07
N VAL A 101 3.73 4.74 7.90
CA VAL A 101 3.18 3.47 8.41
C VAL A 101 2.69 2.59 7.26
N ILE A 102 1.96 3.15 6.29
CA ILE A 102 1.47 2.40 5.11
C ILE A 102 2.64 1.82 4.31
N LEU A 103 3.66 2.63 4.04
CA LEU A 103 4.87 2.21 3.33
C LEU A 103 5.64 1.13 4.10
N GLY A 104 5.77 1.28 5.42
CA GLY A 104 6.42 0.30 6.29
C GLY A 104 5.69 -1.04 6.32
N ILE A 105 4.36 -1.03 6.44
CA ILE A 105 3.53 -2.26 6.40
C ILE A 105 3.71 -2.97 5.06
N ARG A 106 3.73 -2.23 3.95
CA ARG A 106 3.96 -2.81 2.63
C ARG A 106 5.33 -3.48 2.55
N ALA A 107 6.39 -2.80 2.98
CA ALA A 107 7.73 -3.36 2.97
C ALA A 107 7.85 -4.59 3.87
N TYR A 108 7.23 -4.57 5.05
CA TYR A 108 7.16 -5.72 5.96
C TYR A 108 6.44 -6.93 5.35
N ASN A 109 5.36 -6.70 4.61
CA ASN A 109 4.66 -7.75 3.89
C ASN A 109 5.52 -8.34 2.75
N ILE A 110 6.27 -7.51 2.02
CA ILE A 110 7.21 -7.96 0.98
C ILE A 110 8.34 -8.79 1.59
N SER A 111 8.84 -8.44 2.78
CA SER A 111 9.86 -9.19 3.51
C SER A 111 9.34 -10.47 4.18
N ARG A 112 8.23 -11.05 3.69
CA ARG A 112 7.56 -12.24 4.23
C ARG A 112 7.35 -12.18 5.76
N ARG A 113 7.05 -10.99 6.29
CA ARG A 113 6.80 -10.76 7.73
C ARG A 113 7.96 -11.10 8.67
N SER A 114 9.20 -10.99 8.20
CA SER A 114 10.39 -11.11 9.05
C SER A 114 10.36 -10.12 10.22
N GLN A 115 10.41 -10.63 11.45
CA GLN A 115 10.34 -9.82 12.69
C GLN A 115 11.45 -8.76 12.75
N TRP A 116 12.64 -9.08 12.23
CA TRP A 116 13.77 -8.14 12.18
C TRP A 116 13.41 -6.87 11.41
N VAL A 117 12.73 -7.01 10.27
CA VAL A 117 12.30 -5.89 9.44
C VAL A 117 11.26 -5.03 10.17
N MET A 118 10.36 -5.65 10.94
CA MET A 118 9.39 -4.93 11.76
C MET A 118 10.10 -4.03 12.79
N TYR A 119 11.07 -4.57 13.54
CA TYR A 119 11.83 -3.78 14.51
C TYR A 119 12.62 -2.66 13.85
N THR A 120 13.25 -2.91 12.70
CA THR A 120 13.96 -1.87 11.94
C THR A 120 13.02 -0.74 11.52
N TYR A 121 11.86 -1.04 10.94
CA TYR A 121 10.89 -0.01 10.57
C TYR A 121 10.29 0.71 11.77
N PHE A 122 10.05 0.02 12.88
CA PHE A 122 9.52 0.64 14.08
C PHE A 122 10.51 1.67 14.65
N VAL A 123 11.79 1.30 14.79
CA VAL A 123 12.84 2.22 15.27
C VAL A 123 13.02 3.38 14.29
N LEU A 124 13.10 3.08 12.98
CA LEU A 124 13.26 4.08 11.95
C LEU A 124 12.10 5.07 11.91
N PHE A 125 10.86 4.58 12.05
CA PHE A 125 9.66 5.39 12.12
C PHE A 125 9.72 6.37 13.29
N ILE A 126 10.01 5.89 14.51
CA ILE A 126 10.08 6.76 15.70
C ILE A 126 11.15 7.84 15.53
N LEU A 127 12.36 7.47 15.08
CA LEU A 127 13.47 8.41 14.93
C LEU A 127 13.20 9.46 13.85
N LEU A 128 12.76 9.04 12.67
CA LEU A 128 12.54 9.95 11.55
C LEU A 128 11.28 10.78 11.71
N THR A 129 10.18 10.21 12.20
CA THR A 129 8.98 10.99 12.53
C THR A 129 9.28 12.04 13.61
N ALA A 130 10.06 11.72 14.64
CA ALA A 130 10.43 12.70 15.66
C ALA A 130 11.27 13.84 15.07
N ALA A 131 12.28 13.50 14.26
CA ALA A 131 13.12 14.48 13.58
C ALA A 131 12.33 15.35 12.58
N GLU A 132 11.43 14.75 11.80
CA GLU A 132 10.52 15.45 10.89
C GLU A 132 9.55 16.36 11.62
N SER A 133 8.97 15.89 12.73
CA SER A 133 8.05 16.68 13.56
C SER A 133 8.77 17.88 14.16
N PHE A 134 9.96 17.65 14.71
CA PHE A 134 10.80 18.71 15.26
C PHE A 134 11.17 19.74 14.19
N THR A 135 11.75 19.30 13.07
CA THR A 135 12.15 20.21 11.97
C THR A 135 10.97 20.94 11.32
N ASN A 136 9.77 20.35 11.32
CA ASN A 136 8.59 20.97 10.73
C ASN A 136 7.89 21.96 11.68
N LEU A 137 7.93 21.72 12.99
CA LEU A 137 7.23 22.55 13.98
C LEU A 137 8.13 23.58 14.67
N TRP A 138 9.45 23.37 14.68
CA TRP A 138 10.40 24.29 15.28
C TRP A 138 10.60 25.54 14.42
N ASP A 139 10.68 26.71 15.08
CA ASP A 139 10.99 28.02 14.46
C ASP A 139 10.03 28.45 13.33
N ARG A 140 8.75 28.10 13.48
CA ARG A 140 7.68 28.55 12.57
C ARG A 140 7.22 29.96 12.94
N VAL A 141 7.22 30.86 11.95
CA VAL A 141 6.74 32.24 12.11
C VAL A 141 5.47 32.47 11.28
N PRO A 142 4.45 33.16 11.81
CA PRO A 142 3.27 33.53 11.04
C PRO A 142 3.65 34.57 9.98
N VAL A 143 3.36 34.27 8.71
CA VAL A 143 3.57 35.20 7.60
C VAL A 143 2.21 35.61 7.05
N GLN A 144 1.93 36.91 7.10
CA GLN A 144 0.70 37.50 6.59
C GLN A 144 1.00 38.38 5.37
N LYS A 145 0.45 38.02 4.21
CA LYS A 145 0.58 38.81 2.97
C LYS A 145 -0.79 39.06 2.34
N SER A 146 -1.22 40.32 2.27
CA SER A 146 -2.54 40.68 1.73
C SER A 146 -3.70 39.94 2.43
N ASN A 147 -3.66 39.88 3.77
CA ASN A 147 -4.63 39.20 4.64
C ASN A 147 -4.68 37.67 4.57
N ASN A 148 -3.81 36.99 3.80
CA ASN A 148 -3.65 35.54 3.89
C ASN A 148 -2.83 35.14 5.13
N CYS A 149 -2.91 33.89 5.57
CA CYS A 149 -2.10 33.36 6.66
C CYS A 149 -1.37 32.09 6.21
N THR A 150 -0.04 32.19 6.11
CA THR A 150 0.80 31.04 5.76
C THR A 150 1.93 30.85 6.76
N PRO A 151 2.33 29.60 7.06
CA PRO A 151 3.48 29.34 7.91
C PRO A 151 4.78 29.65 7.16
N GLY A 152 5.50 30.68 7.60
CA GLY A 152 6.89 30.93 7.22
C GLY A 152 7.84 30.00 7.97
N ASN A 153 9.09 29.92 7.51
CA ASN A 153 10.10 29.05 8.12
C ASN A 153 11.53 29.44 7.77
N SER A 154 12.46 29.05 8.65
CA SER A 154 13.91 29.00 8.37
C SER A 154 14.25 28.03 7.23
N HIS A 155 15.18 28.47 6.36
CA HIS A 155 15.66 27.71 5.21
C HIS A 155 16.22 26.32 5.55
N LEU A 156 16.89 26.20 6.68
CA LEU A 156 17.54 24.96 7.09
C LEU A 156 16.53 23.89 7.52
N SER A 157 15.52 24.29 8.30
CA SER A 157 14.59 23.35 8.93
C SER A 157 13.70 22.64 7.90
N VAL A 158 13.23 23.38 6.90
CA VAL A 158 12.41 22.82 5.81
C VAL A 158 13.22 21.87 4.93
N TRP A 159 14.47 22.23 4.61
CA TRP A 159 15.35 21.38 3.82
C TRP A 159 15.61 20.04 4.52
N LEU A 160 15.91 20.09 5.83
CA LEU A 160 16.11 18.88 6.63
C LEU A 160 14.87 17.97 6.62
N TYR A 161 13.67 18.53 6.77
CA TYR A 161 12.43 17.75 6.68
C TYR A 161 12.33 16.96 5.36
N TYR A 162 12.58 17.59 4.22
CA TYR A 162 12.48 16.91 2.91
C TYR A 162 13.58 15.86 2.73
N VAL A 163 14.79 16.12 3.24
CA VAL A 163 15.90 15.15 3.19
C VAL A 163 15.58 13.91 4.03
N LEU A 164 15.03 14.10 5.24
CA LEU A 164 14.61 12.99 6.10
C LEU A 164 13.50 12.15 5.44
N ALA A 165 12.51 12.81 4.85
CA ALA A 165 11.43 12.13 4.12
C ALA A 165 11.97 11.33 2.91
N MET A 166 12.84 11.93 2.10
CA MET A 166 13.48 11.23 0.97
C MET A 166 14.35 10.05 1.43
N PHE A 167 15.02 10.19 2.57
CA PHE A 167 15.79 9.10 3.16
C PHE A 167 14.90 7.93 3.58
N TYR A 168 13.76 8.18 4.23
CA TYR A 168 12.78 7.13 4.55
C TYR A 168 12.26 6.42 3.30
N ASP A 169 11.88 7.20 2.27
CA ASP A 169 11.38 6.66 1.01
C ASP A 169 12.45 5.81 0.29
N LEU A 170 13.69 6.29 0.24
CA LEU A 170 14.81 5.57 -0.38
C LEU A 170 15.15 4.30 0.38
N PHE A 171 15.22 4.37 1.71
CA PHE A 171 15.44 3.20 2.55
C PHE A 171 14.35 2.15 2.30
N THR A 172 13.09 2.58 2.25
CA THR A 172 11.95 1.71 1.99
C THR A 172 12.04 1.04 0.61
N LEU A 173 12.40 1.80 -0.43
CA LEU A 173 12.60 1.28 -1.77
C LEU A 173 13.73 0.25 -1.81
N VAL A 174 14.90 0.60 -1.27
CA VAL A 174 16.09 -0.27 -1.30
C VAL A 174 15.79 -1.59 -0.60
N LEU A 175 15.21 -1.53 0.60
CA LEU A 175 14.90 -2.73 1.37
C LEU A 175 13.82 -3.58 0.68
N SER A 176 12.76 -2.95 0.17
CA SER A 176 11.71 -3.65 -0.57
C SER A 176 12.25 -4.32 -1.84
N THR A 177 13.12 -3.62 -2.58
CA THR A 177 13.76 -4.13 -3.80
C THR A 177 14.72 -5.27 -3.48
N TYR A 178 15.53 -5.13 -2.42
CA TYR A 178 16.47 -6.15 -1.97
C TYR A 178 15.76 -7.46 -1.67
N PHE A 179 14.72 -7.43 -0.81
CA PHE A 179 13.96 -8.64 -0.49
C PHE A 179 13.24 -9.21 -1.70
N LEU A 180 12.71 -8.35 -2.57
CA LEU A 180 12.05 -8.81 -3.78
C LEU A 180 13.03 -9.59 -4.67
N VAL A 181 14.20 -9.01 -4.96
CA VAL A 181 15.25 -9.62 -5.80
C VAL A 181 15.81 -10.89 -5.18
N GLN A 182 16.08 -10.87 -3.87
CA GLN A 182 16.63 -12.03 -3.15
C GLN A 182 15.72 -13.25 -3.22
N PHE A 183 14.40 -13.05 -3.09
CA PHE A 183 13.44 -14.15 -3.11
C PHE A 183 12.98 -14.55 -4.51
N THR A 184 13.14 -13.68 -5.51
CA THR A 184 12.92 -14.02 -6.92
C THR A 184 14.27 -14.31 -7.59
N SER A 185 14.93 -15.40 -7.20
CA SER A 185 16.31 -15.76 -7.63
C SER A 185 16.54 -15.87 -9.15
N SER A 186 15.50 -15.70 -9.97
CA SER A 186 15.63 -15.40 -11.38
C SER A 186 14.55 -14.41 -11.80
N PHE A 187 14.96 -13.25 -12.34
CA PHE A 187 14.05 -12.23 -12.89
C PHE A 187 13.13 -12.82 -13.99
N SER A 188 13.58 -13.91 -14.64
CA SER A 188 12.82 -14.68 -15.63
C SER A 188 11.66 -15.50 -15.04
N ARG A 189 11.76 -15.94 -13.77
CA ARG A 189 10.72 -16.69 -13.04
C ARG A 189 9.78 -15.82 -12.21
N MET A 190 9.92 -14.50 -12.29
CA MET A 190 9.07 -13.57 -11.56
C MET A 190 7.63 -13.71 -12.09
N THR A 191 6.71 -14.18 -11.24
CA THR A 191 5.29 -14.25 -11.62
C THR A 191 4.79 -12.85 -11.99
N GLY A 192 3.86 -12.75 -12.95
CA GLY A 192 3.36 -11.46 -13.44
C GLY A 192 2.88 -10.52 -12.32
N LEU A 193 2.37 -11.09 -11.22
CA LEU A 193 1.91 -10.36 -10.03
C LEU A 193 3.08 -9.68 -9.28
N ILE A 194 4.18 -10.39 -9.03
CA ILE A 194 5.36 -9.83 -8.33
C ILE A 194 5.98 -8.70 -9.17
N ARG A 195 6.06 -8.88 -10.49
CA ARG A 195 6.56 -7.87 -11.42
C ARG A 195 5.67 -6.62 -11.42
N LEU A 196 4.35 -6.80 -11.40
CA LEU A 196 3.39 -5.69 -11.29
C LEU A 196 3.57 -4.94 -9.97
N MET A 197 3.69 -5.65 -8.83
CA MET A 197 3.92 -5.03 -7.52
C MET A 197 5.25 -4.24 -7.45
N PHE A 198 6.27 -4.69 -8.17
CA PHE A 198 7.56 -3.99 -8.26
C PHE A 198 7.46 -2.69 -9.04
N TYR A 199 6.90 -2.72 -10.26
CA TYR A 199 6.74 -1.52 -11.07
C TYR A 199 5.83 -0.49 -10.41
N ASP A 200 4.78 -0.97 -9.76
CA ASP A 200 3.91 -0.14 -8.93
C ASP A 200 4.76 0.53 -7.82
N GLY A 201 5.57 -0.25 -7.10
CA GLY A 201 6.57 0.21 -6.12
C GLY A 201 7.53 1.29 -6.60
N LEU A 202 8.18 1.04 -7.73
CA LEU A 202 9.15 1.94 -8.32
C LEU A 202 8.48 3.24 -8.81
N GLY A 203 7.29 3.12 -9.40
CA GLY A 203 6.47 4.26 -9.80
C GLY A 203 6.13 5.17 -8.62
N TYR A 204 5.75 4.59 -7.47
CA TYR A 204 5.49 5.36 -6.25
C TYR A 204 6.71 6.10 -5.75
N PHE A 205 7.85 5.42 -5.66
CA PHE A 205 9.09 6.05 -5.20
C PHE A 205 9.50 7.20 -6.13
N ALA A 206 9.40 7.00 -7.44
CA ALA A 206 9.69 8.05 -8.42
C ALA A 206 8.74 9.25 -8.27
N ALA A 207 7.45 9.01 -8.05
CA ALA A 207 6.47 10.08 -7.86
C ALA A 207 6.67 10.85 -6.54
N LEU A 208 6.89 10.15 -5.42
CA LEU A 208 7.13 10.74 -4.10
C LEU A 208 8.45 11.51 -4.08
N THR A 209 9.53 10.90 -4.58
CA THR A 209 10.84 11.55 -4.70
C THR A 209 10.78 12.74 -5.63
N GLY A 210 10.13 12.61 -6.79
CA GLY A 210 9.91 13.71 -7.73
C GLY A 210 9.15 14.88 -7.10
N ALA A 211 8.09 14.60 -6.34
CA ALA A 211 7.34 15.63 -5.61
C ALA A 211 8.18 16.28 -4.50
N ASN A 212 8.97 15.51 -3.76
CA ASN A 212 9.88 16.03 -2.73
C ASN A 212 11.00 16.89 -3.33
N ILE A 213 11.61 16.46 -4.45
CA ILE A 213 12.60 17.24 -5.19
C ILE A 213 11.97 18.52 -5.74
N PHE A 214 10.79 18.43 -6.36
CA PHE A 214 10.07 19.60 -6.87
C PHE A 214 9.79 20.61 -5.76
N ASN A 215 9.36 20.15 -4.58
CA ASN A 215 9.16 21.00 -3.41
C ASN A 215 10.46 21.64 -2.92
N LEU A 216 11.57 20.90 -2.93
CA LEU A 216 12.88 21.41 -2.55
C LEU A 216 13.39 22.47 -3.55
N VAL A 217 13.17 22.25 -4.85
CA VAL A 217 13.52 23.22 -5.91
C VAL A 217 12.69 24.50 -5.76
N LEU A 218 11.37 24.40 -5.58
CA LEU A 218 10.52 25.56 -5.30
C LEU A 218 10.95 26.28 -4.03
N TYR A 219 11.37 25.55 -3.01
CA TYR A 219 11.87 26.12 -1.77
C TYR A 219 13.14 26.96 -1.95
N ARG A 220 14.09 26.47 -2.76
CA ARG A 220 15.36 27.17 -3.01
C ARG A 220 15.22 28.38 -3.93
N THR A 221 14.24 28.35 -4.84
CA THR A 221 14.16 29.31 -5.96
C THR A 221 13.06 30.35 -5.82
N ALA A 222 12.05 30.13 -4.96
CA ALA A 222 10.82 30.89 -5.01
C ALA A 222 10.40 31.50 -3.66
N ASN A 223 9.64 32.60 -3.76
CA ASN A 223 9.05 33.34 -2.63
C ASN A 223 8.11 32.45 -1.80
N GLU A 224 7.84 32.84 -0.54
CA GLU A 224 7.02 32.10 0.44
C GLU A 224 5.68 31.56 -0.12
N SER A 225 5.01 32.33 -0.98
CA SER A 225 3.76 31.91 -1.64
C SER A 225 3.92 30.66 -2.52
N TYR A 226 5.05 30.52 -3.21
CA TYR A 226 5.38 29.35 -4.04
C TYR A 226 5.78 28.16 -3.20
N GLN A 227 6.51 28.39 -2.10
CA GLN A 227 6.89 27.33 -1.15
C GLN A 227 5.64 26.65 -0.58
N SER A 228 4.67 27.48 -0.16
CA SER A 228 3.39 27.01 0.37
C SER A 228 2.55 26.28 -0.70
N SER A 229 2.65 26.71 -1.96
CA SER A 229 1.93 26.08 -3.08
C SER A 229 2.55 24.75 -3.51
N GLY A 230 3.88 24.63 -3.50
CA GLY A 230 4.58 23.36 -3.68
C GLY A 230 4.18 22.34 -2.61
N ALA A 231 4.15 22.76 -1.34
CA ALA A 231 3.70 21.90 -0.25
C ALA A 231 2.31 21.29 -0.51
N SER A 232 1.38 22.06 -1.10
CA SER A 232 0.05 21.56 -1.49
C SER A 232 0.11 20.44 -2.55
N VAL A 233 1.00 20.55 -3.53
CA VAL A 233 1.26 19.46 -4.49
C VAL A 233 1.79 18.23 -3.77
N GLY A 234 2.71 18.42 -2.81
CA GLY A 234 3.20 17.34 -1.94
C GLY A 234 2.07 16.63 -1.19
N TYR A 235 1.13 17.38 -0.60
CA TYR A 235 -0.01 16.79 0.11
C TYR A 235 -0.89 15.93 -0.81
N ALA A 236 -1.17 16.42 -2.02
CA ALA A 236 -1.96 15.69 -3.00
C ALA A 236 -1.24 14.41 -3.46
N VAL A 237 0.06 14.48 -3.78
CA VAL A 237 0.83 13.31 -4.20
C VAL A 237 0.90 12.27 -3.09
N THR A 238 1.28 12.65 -1.86
CA THR A 238 1.31 11.73 -0.73
C THR A 238 -0.05 11.07 -0.52
N TRP A 239 -1.14 11.85 -0.60
CA TRP A 239 -2.50 11.33 -0.47
C TRP A 239 -2.82 10.23 -1.49
N ILE A 240 -2.66 10.54 -2.78
CA ILE A 240 -2.98 9.65 -3.90
C ILE A 240 -2.14 8.37 -3.82
N MET A 241 -0.84 8.51 -3.56
CA MET A 241 0.08 7.37 -3.52
C MET A 241 -0.23 6.44 -2.35
N SER A 242 -0.43 6.97 -1.14
CA SER A 242 -0.77 6.15 0.02
C SER A 242 -2.10 5.40 -0.15
N GLN A 243 -3.11 6.04 -0.77
CA GLN A 243 -4.40 5.38 -1.03
C GLN A 243 -4.27 4.24 -2.04
N ARG A 244 -3.59 4.47 -3.16
CA ARG A 244 -3.39 3.44 -4.18
C ARG A 244 -2.65 2.23 -3.60
N ILE A 245 -1.59 2.46 -2.81
CA ILE A 245 -0.86 1.39 -2.14
C ILE A 245 -1.79 0.53 -1.27
N LEU A 246 -2.67 1.15 -0.48
CA LEU A 246 -3.62 0.42 0.36
C LEU A 246 -4.62 -0.40 -0.46
N ILE A 247 -5.11 0.15 -1.57
CA ILE A 247 -6.02 -0.55 -2.49
C ILE A 247 -5.30 -1.77 -3.10
N HIS A 248 -4.10 -1.58 -3.64
CA HIS A 248 -3.31 -2.67 -4.25
C HIS A 248 -2.95 -3.75 -3.22
N LEU A 249 -2.59 -3.36 -2.00
CA LEU A 249 -2.30 -4.32 -0.93
C LEU A 249 -3.54 -5.16 -0.57
N ARG A 250 -4.73 -4.54 -0.51
CA ARG A 250 -5.98 -5.26 -0.25
C ARG A 250 -6.34 -6.19 -1.38
N ASP A 251 -6.29 -5.71 -2.62
CA ASP A 251 -6.68 -6.51 -3.78
C ASP A 251 -5.74 -7.72 -3.95
N ALA A 252 -4.44 -7.55 -3.66
CA ALA A 252 -3.50 -8.68 -3.58
C ALA A 252 -3.85 -9.67 -2.44
N ALA A 253 -4.22 -9.17 -1.25
CA ALA A 253 -4.62 -10.02 -0.14
C ALA A 253 -5.93 -10.79 -0.44
N ALA A 254 -6.89 -10.16 -1.11
CA ALA A 254 -8.13 -10.80 -1.52
C ALA A 254 -7.89 -11.90 -2.57
N GLU A 255 -7.00 -11.67 -3.54
CA GLU A 255 -6.62 -12.69 -4.52
C GLU A 255 -5.96 -13.91 -3.87
N HIS A 256 -5.10 -13.69 -2.87
CA HIS A 256 -4.50 -14.78 -2.08
C HIS A 256 -5.56 -15.57 -1.30
N GLN A 257 -6.58 -14.91 -0.74
CA GLN A 257 -7.67 -15.62 -0.07
C GLN A 257 -8.46 -16.50 -1.04
N VAL A 258 -8.80 -16.00 -2.24
CA VAL A 258 -9.55 -16.77 -3.24
C VAL A 258 -8.78 -18.03 -3.68
N LYS A 259 -7.46 -17.93 -3.86
CA LYS A 259 -6.62 -19.09 -4.23
C LYS A 259 -6.54 -20.16 -3.13
N ASN A 260 -6.77 -19.78 -1.87
CA ASN A 260 -6.74 -20.69 -0.73
C ASN A 260 -8.13 -21.29 -0.39
N VAL A 261 -9.20 -20.93 -1.11
CA VAL A 261 -10.52 -21.57 -0.94
C VAL A 261 -10.46 -22.97 -1.55
N ILE A 262 -10.31 -23.97 -0.68
CA ILE A 262 -10.42 -25.39 -1.06
C ILE A 262 -11.89 -25.67 -1.36
N VAL A 263 -12.22 -25.85 -2.64
CA VAL A 263 -13.56 -26.26 -3.08
C VAL A 263 -13.78 -27.71 -2.67
N SER A 264 -14.45 -27.92 -1.54
CA SER A 264 -14.90 -29.26 -1.12
C SER A 264 -16.17 -29.63 -1.87
N HIS A 265 -16.05 -30.57 -2.81
CA HIS A 265 -17.23 -31.17 -3.45
C HIS A 265 -17.87 -32.18 -2.49
N LYS A 266 -19.20 -32.10 -2.31
CA LYS A 266 -19.96 -33.19 -1.67
C LYS A 266 -19.88 -34.43 -2.56
N LEU A 267 -19.35 -35.51 -2.01
CA LEU A 267 -19.24 -36.80 -2.68
C LEU A 267 -20.59 -37.51 -2.56
N ASN A 268 -21.45 -37.34 -3.55
CA ASN A 268 -22.81 -37.90 -3.55
C ASN A 268 -22.85 -39.39 -3.95
N SER A 269 -21.71 -39.96 -4.36
CA SER A 269 -21.61 -41.36 -4.79
C SER A 269 -20.46 -42.06 -4.07
N GLY A 270 -20.68 -43.31 -3.65
CA GLY A 270 -19.64 -44.16 -3.05
C GLY A 270 -18.42 -44.35 -3.97
N ARG A 271 -18.59 -44.23 -5.30
CA ARG A 271 -17.47 -44.22 -6.26
C ARG A 271 -16.60 -42.98 -6.14
N ASP A 272 -17.18 -41.82 -5.85
CA ASP A 272 -16.44 -40.56 -5.71
C ASP A 272 -15.68 -40.56 -4.38
N VAL A 273 -16.28 -41.11 -3.32
CA VAL A 273 -15.59 -41.35 -2.03
C VAL A 273 -14.38 -42.27 -2.21
N SER A 274 -14.54 -43.37 -2.94
CA SER A 274 -13.42 -44.29 -3.21
C SER A 274 -12.31 -43.66 -4.05
N ARG A 275 -12.66 -42.80 -5.04
CA ARG A 275 -11.67 -42.03 -5.82
C ARG A 275 -10.93 -41.00 -4.98
N ALA A 276 -11.64 -40.25 -4.14
CA ALA A 276 -11.04 -39.24 -3.27
C ALA A 276 -10.08 -39.86 -2.23
N MET A 277 -10.48 -40.99 -1.63
CA MET A 277 -9.63 -41.78 -0.73
C MET A 277 -8.35 -42.28 -1.45
N ARG A 278 -8.48 -42.78 -2.69
CA ARG A 278 -7.32 -43.23 -3.48
C ARG A 278 -6.40 -42.09 -3.91
N SER A 279 -6.93 -40.90 -4.19
CA SER A 279 -6.09 -39.75 -4.57
C SER A 279 -5.22 -39.24 -3.42
N GLN A 280 -5.65 -39.39 -2.16
CA GLN A 280 -4.80 -39.06 -1.01
C GLN A 280 -3.58 -40.00 -0.90
N PHE A 281 -3.77 -41.29 -1.17
CA PHE A 281 -2.67 -42.27 -1.16
C PHE A 281 -1.78 -42.20 -2.40
N ASN A 282 -2.27 -41.75 -3.55
CA ASN A 282 -1.42 -41.55 -4.74
C ASN A 282 -0.65 -40.22 -4.73
N SER A 283 -1.02 -39.27 -3.85
CA SER A 283 -0.29 -38.01 -3.71
C SER A 283 1.11 -38.19 -3.13
N SER A 284 1.38 -39.27 -2.39
CA SER A 284 2.74 -39.59 -1.91
C SER A 284 3.68 -39.91 -3.08
N ASN A 285 3.21 -40.68 -4.07
CA ASN A 285 3.97 -40.99 -5.28
C ASN A 285 4.19 -39.77 -6.22
N HIS A 286 3.38 -38.72 -6.12
CA HIS A 286 3.61 -37.49 -6.87
C HIS A 286 4.69 -36.60 -6.23
N LYS A 287 4.89 -36.70 -4.91
CA LYS A 287 5.99 -36.03 -4.20
C LYS A 287 7.35 -36.60 -4.62
N ASP A 288 7.43 -37.90 -4.83
CA ASP A 288 8.65 -38.56 -5.32
C ASP A 288 8.97 -38.20 -6.79
N ARG A 289 7.94 -38.02 -7.63
CA ARG A 289 8.15 -37.57 -9.02
C ARG A 289 8.60 -36.12 -9.17
N LEU A 290 8.18 -35.23 -8.26
CA LEU A 290 8.63 -33.83 -8.26
C LEU A 290 10.10 -33.69 -7.79
N ASN A 291 10.59 -34.62 -6.96
CA ASN A 291 12.00 -34.68 -6.58
C ASN A 291 12.91 -35.16 -7.73
N ASP A 292 12.38 -35.98 -8.65
CA ASP A 292 13.12 -36.41 -9.86
C ASP A 292 13.08 -35.34 -10.98
N GLU A 293 12.06 -34.47 -11.04
CA GLU A 293 11.95 -33.42 -12.06
C GLU A 293 12.70 -32.12 -11.66
N TYR A 294 12.96 -31.92 -10.37
CA TYR A 294 13.83 -30.87 -9.84
C TYR A 294 15.05 -31.51 -9.18
N ASP A 295 16.08 -31.79 -9.97
CA ASP A 295 17.36 -32.43 -9.61
C ASP A 295 18.03 -31.83 -8.34
N LEU A 296 17.51 -32.20 -7.16
CA LEU A 296 17.98 -31.78 -5.83
C LEU A 296 18.85 -32.86 -5.18
N LYS A 297 19.46 -33.76 -5.97
CA LYS A 297 20.48 -34.69 -5.50
C LYS A 297 21.88 -34.07 -5.63
N SER A 298 22.16 -33.05 -4.82
CA SER A 298 23.55 -32.67 -4.56
C SER A 298 24.21 -33.69 -3.62
N ARG A 299 24.83 -34.71 -4.24
CA ARG A 299 26.21 -35.17 -3.98
C ARG A 299 26.57 -35.41 -2.50
N SER A 300 26.31 -36.62 -1.98
CA SER A 300 27.04 -37.14 -0.83
C SER A 300 28.38 -37.72 -1.27
N THR A 301 29.47 -37.00 -1.00
CA THR A 301 30.81 -37.61 -0.90
C THR A 301 31.05 -38.04 0.53
N SER A 302 31.24 -39.34 0.68
CA SER A 302 31.72 -40.06 1.85
C SER A 302 33.06 -39.54 2.38
N GLY A 303 33.18 -39.40 3.70
CA GLY A 303 34.49 -39.28 4.37
C GLY A 303 34.46 -38.70 5.79
N ALA A 304 34.45 -39.61 6.78
CA ALA A 304 35.10 -39.52 8.10
C ALA A 304 34.70 -38.45 9.16
N ALA A 305 34.17 -39.00 10.26
CA ALA A 305 34.49 -38.78 11.68
C ALA A 305 34.23 -37.42 12.38
N ASP A 306 33.74 -37.58 13.61
CA ASP A 306 33.70 -36.68 14.77
C ASP A 306 32.53 -35.68 14.96
N SER A 307 31.61 -36.12 15.83
CA SER A 307 31.14 -35.46 17.06
C SER A 307 30.88 -33.95 17.02
N TYR A 308 29.60 -33.55 17.09
CA TYR A 308 29.03 -32.70 18.15
C TYR A 308 27.51 -32.55 17.94
N ASP A 309 26.75 -32.83 18.99
CA ASP A 309 25.32 -32.57 19.15
C ASP A 309 24.99 -31.07 19.00
N HIS A 310 24.01 -30.71 18.15
CA HIS A 310 23.04 -29.65 18.46
C HIS A 310 21.85 -29.61 17.48
N VAL A 311 20.71 -30.11 17.98
CA VAL A 311 19.31 -29.65 17.79
C VAL A 311 18.96 -29.00 16.44
N VAL A 312 18.45 -29.81 15.50
CA VAL A 312 17.53 -29.33 14.46
C VAL A 312 16.14 -29.84 14.84
N ALA A 313 15.30 -28.92 15.30
CA ALA A 313 13.89 -29.18 15.51
C ALA A 313 13.23 -29.50 14.16
N ASP A 314 12.68 -30.70 14.05
CA ASP A 314 11.64 -31.02 13.10
C ASP A 314 10.51 -29.99 13.26
N VAL A 315 10.46 -29.00 12.39
CA VAL A 315 9.28 -28.17 12.22
C VAL A 315 8.31 -29.00 11.38
N GLU A 316 7.61 -29.89 12.05
CA GLU A 316 6.33 -30.41 11.60
C GLU A 316 5.43 -29.19 11.35
N LEU A 317 5.30 -28.79 10.08
CA LEU A 317 4.30 -27.79 9.69
C LEU A 317 2.93 -28.41 9.93
N ASP A 318 2.39 -28.17 11.11
CA ASP A 318 0.98 -28.39 11.44
C ASP A 318 0.15 -27.40 10.59
N ILE A 319 -0.20 -27.82 9.38
CA ILE A 319 -1.08 -27.07 8.49
C ILE A 319 -2.50 -27.22 9.06
N GLN A 320 -2.85 -26.36 10.01
CA GLN A 320 -4.24 -26.16 10.39
C GLN A 320 -4.98 -25.47 9.24
N VAL A 321 -5.67 -26.29 8.43
CA VAL A 321 -6.59 -25.82 7.41
C VAL A 321 -7.86 -25.33 8.11
N GLN A 322 -7.91 -24.04 8.46
CA GLN A 322 -9.12 -23.40 8.96
C GLN A 322 -10.05 -23.11 7.78
N VAL A 323 -11.06 -23.96 7.57
CA VAL A 323 -12.09 -23.79 6.54
C VAL A 323 -13.07 -22.71 7.02
N GLU A 324 -12.83 -21.44 6.67
CA GLU A 324 -13.71 -20.33 7.07
C GLU A 324 -15.02 -20.26 6.28
N GLN A 325 -15.12 -20.90 5.11
CA GLN A 325 -16.34 -20.84 4.31
C GLN A 325 -16.49 -22.05 3.38
N THR A 326 -17.58 -22.81 3.57
CA THR A 326 -18.02 -23.85 2.63
C THR A 326 -19.15 -23.28 1.78
N VAL A 327 -18.95 -23.21 0.47
CA VAL A 327 -19.99 -22.81 -0.49
C VAL A 327 -20.47 -24.06 -1.21
N THR A 328 -21.66 -24.55 -0.87
CA THR A 328 -22.34 -25.63 -1.59
C THR A 328 -23.06 -25.07 -2.80
N VAL A 329 -22.61 -25.44 -3.99
CA VAL A 329 -23.33 -25.16 -5.25
C VAL A 329 -24.21 -26.36 -5.54
N ASP A 330 -25.52 -26.21 -5.36
CA ASP A 330 -26.50 -27.24 -5.73
C ASP A 330 -26.67 -27.26 -7.25
N TYR A 331 -26.15 -28.32 -7.88
CA TYR A 331 -26.38 -28.59 -9.29
C TYR A 331 -27.76 -29.25 -9.44
N ILE A 332 -28.72 -28.52 -10.01
CA ILE A 332 -30.02 -29.08 -10.42
C ILE A 332 -29.80 -29.79 -11.76
N PRO A 333 -29.84 -31.13 -11.83
CA PRO A 333 -29.70 -31.83 -13.09
C PRO A 333 -30.89 -31.49 -14.02
N PRO A 334 -30.66 -31.36 -15.34
CA PRO A 334 -31.74 -31.19 -16.29
C PRO A 334 -32.69 -32.39 -16.20
N GLY A 335 -33.96 -32.11 -15.89
CA GLY A 335 -35.00 -33.12 -15.73
C GLY A 335 -35.16 -33.99 -16.99
N PRO A 336 -35.68 -35.22 -16.85
CA PRO A 336 -35.80 -36.15 -17.95
C PRO A 336 -36.68 -35.56 -19.06
N ARG A 337 -36.13 -35.48 -20.28
CA ARG A 337 -36.90 -35.19 -21.49
C ARG A 337 -37.96 -36.29 -21.63
N ARG A 338 -39.24 -35.92 -21.45
CA ARG A 338 -40.37 -36.80 -21.77
C ARG A 338 -40.29 -37.17 -23.25
N HIS A 339 -40.21 -38.45 -23.53
CA HIS A 339 -40.44 -38.98 -24.87
C HIS A 339 -41.90 -38.68 -25.28
N PRO A 340 -42.16 -38.29 -26.54
CA PRO A 340 -43.52 -38.10 -27.03
C PRO A 340 -44.21 -39.45 -27.21
N ASP A 341 -45.39 -39.59 -26.61
CA ASP A 341 -46.30 -40.73 -26.77
C ASP A 341 -46.74 -40.86 -28.25
N PRO A 342 -46.63 -42.05 -28.87
CA PRO A 342 -47.19 -42.30 -30.19
C PRO A 342 -48.62 -42.84 -30.03
N GLY A 343 -49.62 -41.96 -30.04
CA GLY A 343 -50.99 -42.44 -30.01
C GLY A 343 -52.08 -41.41 -29.77
N HIS A 344 -52.32 -40.52 -30.74
CA HIS A 344 -53.66 -39.98 -30.93
C HIS A 344 -53.96 -39.76 -32.41
N VAL A 345 -54.78 -40.67 -32.95
CA VAL A 345 -55.48 -40.55 -34.23
C VAL A 345 -56.71 -39.67 -34.00
N LEU A 346 -56.83 -38.58 -34.75
CA LEU A 346 -58.05 -37.79 -34.90
C LEU A 346 -58.84 -38.29 -36.12
N PRO A 347 -60.17 -38.49 -36.02
CA PRO A 347 -61.00 -38.76 -37.19
C PRO A 347 -61.31 -37.46 -37.96
N ARG A 348 -61.60 -37.66 -39.25
CA ARG A 348 -61.82 -36.69 -40.33
C ARG A 348 -62.67 -35.47 -40.01
#